data_AF-A0A2D8JN37-F1
#
_entry.id   AF-A0A2D8JN37-F1
#
_cell.length_a   1.000
_cell.length_b   1.000
_cell.length_c   1.000
_cell.angle_alpha   90.00
_cell.angle_beta   90.00
_cell.angle_gamma   90.00
#
_symmetry.space_group_name_H-M   'P 1'
#
loop_
_entity.id
_entity.type
_entity.pdbx_description
1 polymer ?
#
loop_
_entity_poly.entity_id
_entity_poly.type
_entity_poly.pdbx_seq_one_letter_code
_entity_poly.pdbx_strand_id
1 'polypeptide(L)'
;MYIHEKTGIPIVFDYHHHHFCTGGLSEKEALQLSISTWPKNITPVVHYSESKSKNDNDSAIKPQAHSDYINNLPDTYGYNVDVMIEAKAKELSLKSFMNF
;
A
#
# COMPACT_ATOMS: atom_id res chain seq x y z
N MET A 1 2.09 12.06 -10.63
CA MET A 1 1.30 13.09 -11.34
C MET A 1 1.69 13.28 -12.80
N TYR A 2 2.96 13.54 -13.12
CA TYR A 2 3.41 13.83 -14.50
C TYR A 2 2.84 12.90 -15.61
N ILE A 3 2.79 11.58 -15.37
CA ILE A 3 2.24 10.61 -16.33
C ILE A 3 0.71 10.65 -16.36
N HIS A 4 0.06 10.68 -15.19
CA HIS A 4 -1.39 10.80 -15.08
C HIS A 4 -1.92 12.05 -15.81
N GLU A 5 -1.30 13.21 -15.62
CA GLU A 5 -1.72 14.48 -16.25
C GLU A 5 -1.74 14.42 -17.79
N LYS A 6 -0.93 13.55 -18.40
CA LYS A 6 -0.85 13.38 -19.86
C LYS A 6 -1.73 12.28 -20.42
N THR A 7 -2.13 11.33 -19.57
CA THR A 7 -2.73 10.07 -20.01
C THR A 7 -4.11 9.82 -19.42
N GLY A 8 -4.44 10.49 -18.31
CA GLY A 8 -5.61 10.20 -17.49
C GLY A 8 -5.53 8.87 -16.73
N ILE A 9 -4.43 8.11 -16.82
CA ILE A 9 -4.31 6.80 -16.18
C ILE A 9 -4.24 6.97 -14.65
N PRO A 10 -5.09 6.30 -13.86
CA PRO A 10 -5.07 6.40 -12.40
C PRO A 10 -3.76 5.89 -11.80
N ILE A 11 -3.43 6.40 -10.62
CA ILE A 11 -2.25 6.03 -9.84
C ILE A 11 -2.69 5.14 -8.68
N VAL A 12 -2.14 3.93 -8.62
CA VAL A 12 -2.24 3.07 -7.43
C VAL A 12 -1.22 3.54 -6.41
N PHE A 13 -1.67 3.81 -5.18
CA PHE A 13 -0.76 4.08 -4.08
C PHE A 13 -0.31 2.78 -3.42
N ASP A 14 0.97 2.71 -3.07
CA ASP A 14 1.58 1.57 -2.39
C ASP A 14 2.26 2.06 -1.12
N TYR A 15 1.77 1.59 0.03
CA TYR A 15 2.24 2.00 1.35
C TYR A 15 3.71 1.64 1.56
N HIS A 16 4.12 0.42 1.22
CA HIS A 16 5.48 -0.07 1.47
C HIS A 16 6.49 0.64 0.56
N HIS A 17 6.16 0.78 -0.72
CA HIS A 17 7.03 1.45 -1.68
C HIS A 17 7.21 2.94 -1.37
N HIS A 18 6.17 3.61 -0.87
CA HIS A 18 6.24 5.03 -0.50
C HIS A 18 7.33 5.32 0.53
N HIS A 19 7.58 4.41 1.48
CA HIS A 19 8.64 4.56 2.49
C HIS A 19 10.05 4.67 1.88
N PHE A 20 10.27 4.14 0.68
CA PHE A 20 11.58 4.19 0.00
C PHE A 20 11.73 5.38 -0.94
N CYS A 21 10.62 5.99 -1.34
CA CYS A 21 10.61 7.13 -2.25
C CYS A 21 9.36 7.98 -2.01
N THR A 22 9.43 8.82 -0.97
CA THR A 22 8.28 9.63 -0.57
C THR A 22 7.99 10.78 -1.54
N GLY A 23 9.00 11.20 -2.30
CA GLY A 23 8.91 12.39 -3.15
C GLY A 23 8.65 13.68 -2.35
N GLY A 24 8.91 13.67 -1.04
CA GLY A 24 8.65 14.79 -0.13
C GLY A 24 7.20 14.90 0.37
N LEU A 25 6.32 13.97 -0.01
CA LEU A 25 4.95 13.89 0.51
C LEU A 25 4.90 12.99 1.75
N SER A 26 4.01 13.31 2.68
CA SER A 26 3.60 12.34 3.70
C SER A 26 2.76 11.22 3.10
N GLU A 27 2.63 10.10 3.81
CA GLU A 27 1.80 8.96 3.41
C GLU A 27 0.36 9.38 3.10
N LYS A 28 -0.26 10.18 3.98
CA LYS A 28 -1.61 10.71 3.80
C LYS A 28 -1.74 11.60 2.56
N GLU A 29 -0.78 12.50 2.32
CA GLU A 29 -0.79 13.39 1.16
C GLU A 29 -0.63 12.60 -0.14
N ALA A 30 0.27 11.61 -0.16
CA ALA A 30 0.49 10.75 -1.31
C ALA A 30 -0.73 9.86 -1.61
N LEU A 31 -1.37 9.30 -0.58
CA LEU A 31 -2.62 8.56 -0.72
C LEU A 31 -3.75 9.46 -1.25
N GLN A 32 -3.95 10.63 -0.66
CA GLN A 32 -4.99 11.56 -1.10
C GLN A 32 -4.76 11.98 -2.57
N LEU A 33 -3.51 12.24 -2.94
CA LEU A 33 -3.14 12.61 -4.30
C LEU A 33 -3.40 11.45 -5.28
N SER A 34 -3.07 10.21 -4.93
CA SER A 34 -3.35 9.06 -5.79
C SER A 34 -4.86 8.86 -5.99
N ILE A 35 -5.66 8.94 -4.91
CA ILE A 35 -7.13 8.83 -4.95
C ILE A 35 -7.72 9.87 -5.89
N SER A 36 -7.20 11.09 -5.90
CA SER A 36 -7.69 12.17 -6.76
C SER A 36 -7.59 11.86 -8.27
N THR A 37 -6.75 10.89 -8.65
CA THR A 37 -6.55 10.47 -10.05
C THR A 37 -7.56 9.43 -10.55
N TRP A 38 -8.38 8.86 -9.66
CA TRP A 38 -9.37 7.85 -10.00
C TRP A 38 -10.73 8.48 -10.39
N PRO A 39 -11.47 7.88 -11.33
CA PRO A 39 -12.83 8.30 -11.65
C PRO A 39 -13.76 8.22 -10.42
N LYS A 40 -14.68 9.18 -10.29
CA LYS A 40 -15.55 9.32 -9.09
C LYS A 40 -16.45 8.11 -8.80
N ASN A 41 -16.73 7.30 -9.81
CA ASN A 41 -17.59 6.11 -9.71
C ASN A 41 -16.80 4.81 -9.56
N ILE A 42 -15.48 4.88 -9.33
CA ILE A 42 -14.61 3.71 -9.12
C ILE A 42 -13.92 3.87 -7.76
N THR A 43 -14.04 2.86 -6.90
CA THR A 43 -13.27 2.80 -5.66
C THR A 43 -11.79 2.63 -6.00
N PRO A 44 -10.89 3.52 -5.52
CA PRO A 44 -9.46 3.38 -5.76
C PRO A 44 -8.90 2.12 -5.10
N VAL A 45 -8.01 1.42 -5.81
CA VAL A 45 -7.21 0.33 -5.23
C VAL A 45 -5.89 0.88 -4.72
N VAL A 46 -5.47 0.41 -3.54
CA VAL A 46 -4.17 0.68 -2.94
C VAL A 46 -3.47 -0.63 -2.58
N HIS A 47 -2.15 -0.64 -2.57
CA HIS A 47 -1.35 -1.81 -2.24
C HIS A 47 -0.75 -1.68 -0.84
N TYR A 48 -0.85 -2.75 -0.05
CA TYR A 48 -0.27 -2.81 1.28
C TYR A 48 0.58 -4.07 1.44
N SER A 49 1.81 -3.88 1.91
CA SER A 49 2.72 -4.93 2.34
C SER A 49 3.57 -4.44 3.51
N GLU A 50 4.20 -5.38 4.23
CA GLU A 50 5.17 -5.06 5.27
C GLU A 50 6.57 -5.55 4.88
N SER A 51 7.61 -4.95 5.47
CA SER A 51 9.00 -5.33 5.19
C SER A 51 9.35 -6.66 5.85
N LYS A 52 9.80 -7.65 5.07
CA LYS A 52 10.35 -8.90 5.61
C LYS A 52 11.56 -8.66 6.51
N SER A 53 12.44 -7.73 6.14
CA SER A 53 13.62 -7.38 6.95
C SER A 53 13.23 -6.88 8.35
N LYS A 54 12.18 -6.06 8.45
CA LYS A 54 11.67 -5.58 9.74
C LYS A 54 10.96 -6.70 10.51
N ASN A 55 10.10 -7.47 9.85
CA ASN A 55 9.33 -8.54 10.51
C ASN A 55 10.24 -9.64 11.05
N ASP A 56 11.28 -10.02 10.31
CA ASP A 56 12.22 -11.07 10.68
C ASP A 56 13.41 -10.52 11.51
N ASN A 57 13.48 -9.20 11.73
CA ASN A 57 14.61 -8.50 12.36
C ASN A 57 15.98 -8.85 11.74
N ASP A 58 16.01 -8.99 10.41
CA ASP A 58 17.20 -9.37 9.65
C ASP A 58 17.57 -8.28 8.63
N SER A 59 18.66 -7.57 8.90
CA SER A 59 19.18 -6.49 8.05
C SER A 59 19.90 -6.97 6.79
N ALA A 60 20.17 -8.28 6.66
CA ALA A 60 20.71 -8.86 5.43
C ALA A 60 19.62 -9.01 4.35
N ILE A 61 18.34 -9.06 4.75
CA ILE A 61 17.21 -9.09 3.82
C ILE A 61 17.01 -7.70 3.20
N LYS A 62 16.79 -7.65 1.88
CA LYS A 62 16.49 -6.40 1.18
C LYS A 62 15.25 -5.74 1.82
N PRO A 63 15.29 -4.45 2.17
CA PRO A 63 14.18 -3.81 2.87
C PRO A 63 12.89 -3.76 2.04
N GLN A 64 13.01 -3.80 0.70
CA GLN A 64 11.88 -3.87 -0.24
C GLN A 64 11.21 -5.25 -0.27
N ALA A 65 11.82 -6.31 0.27
CA ALA A 65 11.21 -7.63 0.27
C ALA A 65 9.93 -7.64 1.11
N HIS A 66 8.85 -8.17 0.55
CA HIS A 66 7.57 -8.30 1.25
C HIS A 66 7.63 -9.45 2.25
N SER A 67 7.02 -9.25 3.41
CA SER A 67 6.84 -10.26 4.44
C SER A 67 5.89 -11.38 4.00
N ASP A 68 5.95 -12.49 4.74
CA ASP A 68 5.02 -13.60 4.52
C ASP A 68 3.62 -13.26 5.04
N TYR A 69 3.54 -12.56 6.17
CA TYR A 69 2.31 -12.10 6.82
C TYR A 69 2.35 -10.60 7.08
N ILE A 70 1.18 -9.96 7.16
CA ILE A 70 1.03 -8.61 7.69
C ILE A 70 0.61 -8.70 9.17
N ASN A 71 1.10 -7.76 9.97
CA ASN A 71 0.78 -7.67 11.40
C ASN A 71 -0.21 -6.54 11.69
N ASN A 72 -0.40 -5.61 10.74
CA ASN A 72 -1.31 -4.48 10.87
C ASN A 72 -2.18 -4.32 9.62
N LEU A 73 -3.27 -3.56 9.75
CA LEU A 73 -4.00 -2.99 8.62
C LEU A 73 -3.48 -1.58 8.34
N PRO A 74 -3.44 -1.12 7.09
CA PRO A 74 -3.04 0.25 6.77
C PRO A 74 -4.04 1.27 7.33
N ASP A 75 -3.53 2.45 7.68
CA ASP A 75 -4.40 3.60 7.94
C ASP A 75 -4.91 4.16 6.60
N THR A 76 -6.22 4.10 6.40
CA THR A 76 -6.87 4.66 5.20
C THR A 76 -7.15 6.15 5.34
N TYR A 77 -6.86 6.76 6.50
CA TYR A 77 -7.14 8.15 6.84
C TYR A 77 -8.61 8.55 6.61
N GLY A 78 -9.53 7.58 6.71
CA GLY A 78 -10.96 7.76 6.48
C GLY A 78 -11.37 7.78 5.00
N TYR A 79 -10.47 7.51 4.07
CA TYR A 79 -10.81 7.37 2.65
C TYR A 79 -11.42 5.99 2.35
N ASN A 80 -12.39 5.98 1.43
CA ASN A 80 -12.98 4.74 0.91
C ASN A 80 -12.10 4.16 -0.20
N VAL A 81 -11.39 3.07 0.08
CA VAL A 81 -10.44 2.41 -0.82
C VAL A 81 -10.52 0.89 -0.68
N ASP A 82 -10.19 0.18 -1.76
CA ASP A 82 -9.97 -1.26 -1.74
C ASP A 82 -8.48 -1.54 -1.51
N VAL A 83 -8.16 -2.36 -0.50
CA VAL A 83 -6.77 -2.66 -0.13
C VAL A 83 -6.35 -4.01 -0.68
N MET A 84 -5.41 -4.01 -1.62
CA MET A 84 -4.72 -5.19 -2.12
C MET A 84 -3.57 -5.55 -1.17
N ILE A 85 -3.65 -6.72 -0.54
CA ILE A 85 -2.58 -7.21 0.34
C ILE A 85 -1.55 -7.98 -0.47
N GLU A 86 -0.30 -7.50 -0.46
CA GLU A 86 0.82 -8.09 -1.19
C GLU A 86 1.78 -8.86 -0.27
N ALA A 87 1.27 -9.91 0.39
CA ALA A 87 2.03 -10.79 1.29
C ALA A 87 2.22 -12.21 0.70
N LYS A 88 3.32 -12.90 1.04
CA LYS A 88 3.61 -14.22 0.45
C LYS A 88 2.65 -15.32 0.89
N ALA A 89 2.11 -15.24 2.11
CA ALA A 89 1.16 -16.20 2.64
C ALA A 89 -0.28 -15.99 2.11
N LYS A 90 -0.49 -15.00 1.22
CA LYS A 90 -1.75 -14.74 0.53
C LYS A 90 -2.94 -14.63 1.50
N GLU A 91 -4.02 -15.38 1.32
CA GLU A 91 -5.21 -15.34 2.17
C GLU A 91 -4.92 -15.61 3.65
N LEU A 92 -3.86 -16.37 3.96
CA LEU A 92 -3.47 -16.63 5.33
C LEU A 92 -2.96 -15.37 6.04
N SER A 93 -2.52 -14.35 5.31
CA SER A 93 -2.07 -13.07 5.87
C SER A 93 -3.21 -12.25 6.48
N LEU A 94 -4.46 -12.55 6.12
CA LEU A 94 -5.65 -11.89 6.67
C LEU A 94 -6.33 -12.67 7.78
N LYS A 95 -5.93 -13.93 8.01
CA LYS A 95 -6.62 -14.85 8.92
C LYS A 95 -6.76 -14.30 10.34
N SER A 96 -5.78 -13.56 10.85
CA SER A 96 -5.80 -12.98 12.20
C SER A 96 -6.74 -11.76 12.34
N PHE A 97 -7.18 -11.17 11.23
CA PHE A 97 -8.05 -10.00 11.23
C PHE A 97 -9.52 -10.35 10.97
N MET A 98 -9.79 -11.60 10.58
CA MET A 98 -11.12 -12.08 10.28
C MET A 98 -11.67 -12.87 11.47
N ASN A 99 -12.79 -12.41 12.02
CA ASN A 99 -13.56 -13.20 12.99
C ASN A 99 -14.53 -14.09 12.20
N PHE A 100 -14.24 -15.40 12.19
CA PHE A 100 -15.16 -16.43 11.69
C PHE A 100 -15.95 -17.04 12.85
#